data_AF-A0A835U7P2-F1
#
_entry.id   AF-A0A835U7P2-F1
#
_cell.length_a   1.000
_cell.length_b   1.000
_cell.length_c   1.000
_cell.angle_alpha   90.00
_cell.angle_beta   90.00
_cell.angle_gamma   90.00
#
_symmetry.space_group_name_H-M   'P 1'
#
loop_
_entity.id
_entity.type
_entity.pdbx_description
1 polymer ?
#
loop_
_entity_poly.entity_id
_entity_poly.type
_entity_poly.pdbx_seq_one_letter_code
_entity_poly.pdbx_strand_id
1 'polypeptide(L)'
;MEGTAGGNDVELLCKTLQFEHKLFYFDLKENPRGRYLKISEKTSSTRSTIIVPVNGIVWFLDLFNYYVNTDEREAFSKELKLDTKVFYFDVGENKRGRFLKVSEASVSRNQVQ
;
A
#
# COMPACT_ATOMS: atom_id res chain seq x y z
N MET A 1 5.18 19.53 -15.43
CA MET A 1 5.93 19.45 -14.15
C MET A 1 5.64 18.09 -13.53
N GLU A 2 6.38 17.05 -13.93
CA GLU A 2 6.34 15.74 -13.29
C GLU A 2 7.52 15.65 -12.31
N GLY A 3 7.21 15.30 -11.06
CA GLY A 3 8.17 15.21 -9.97
C GLY A 3 9.18 14.09 -10.19
N THR A 4 10.44 14.46 -10.04
CA THR A 4 11.64 13.62 -10.00
C THR A 4 11.57 12.49 -8.98
N ALA A 5 11.90 11.28 -9.43
CA ALA A 5 12.58 10.23 -8.66
C ALA A 5 13.49 9.52 -9.69
N GLY A 6 14.76 9.88 -9.81
CA GLY A 6 15.79 9.53 -8.84
C GLY A 6 16.37 8.17 -9.26
N GLY A 7 17.23 8.18 -10.29
CA GLY A 7 17.78 6.97 -10.90
C GLY A 7 18.49 6.08 -9.88
N ASN A 8 18.05 4.81 -9.81
CA ASN A 8 18.72 3.60 -9.27
C ASN A 8 17.72 2.46 -9.04
N ASP A 9 16.42 2.71 -9.17
CA ASP A 9 15.40 1.66 -9.00
C ASP A 9 15.22 0.86 -10.30
N VAL A 10 15.61 -0.41 -10.28
CA VAL A 10 15.39 -1.38 -11.36
C VAL A 10 13.97 -1.93 -11.24
N GLU A 11 13.20 -1.90 -12.32
CA GLU A 11 11.89 -2.55 -12.37
C GLU A 11 12.05 -4.04 -12.70
N LEU A 12 11.52 -4.89 -11.84
CA LEU A 12 11.60 -6.35 -12.00
C LEU A 12 10.31 -6.92 -12.59
N LEU A 13 9.16 -6.39 -12.16
CA LEU A 13 7.84 -6.82 -12.62
C LEU A 13 6.88 -5.63 -12.48
N CYS A 14 5.99 -5.46 -13.45
CA CYS A 14 4.86 -4.55 -13.38
C CYS A 14 3.57 -5.32 -13.67
N LYS A 15 2.53 -5.09 -12.88
CA LYS A 15 1.16 -5.49 -13.20
C LYS A 15 0.22 -4.31 -13.04
N THR A 16 -0.76 -4.21 -13.92
CA THR A 16 -1.81 -3.20 -13.86
C THR A 16 -3.16 -3.89 -13.70
N LEU A 17 -3.99 -3.35 -12.81
CA LEU A 17 -5.38 -3.76 -12.63
C LEU A 17 -6.28 -2.54 -12.82
N GLN A 18 -7.21 -2.62 -13.77
CA GLN A 18 -8.26 -1.63 -13.91
C GLN A 18 -9.52 -2.11 -13.20
N PHE A 19 -10.08 -1.25 -12.35
CA PHE A 19 -11.35 -1.50 -11.68
C PHE A 19 -12.16 -0.22 -11.63
N GLU A 20 -13.34 -0.23 -12.26
CA GLU A 20 -14.14 0.98 -12.53
C GLU A 20 -13.29 2.08 -13.19
N HIS A 21 -13.24 3.28 -12.59
CA HIS A 21 -12.41 4.41 -13.04
C HIS A 21 -11.05 4.48 -12.33
N LYS A 22 -10.66 3.44 -11.61
CA LYS A 22 -9.39 3.36 -10.90
C LYS A 22 -8.42 2.45 -11.66
N LEU A 23 -7.16 2.86 -11.71
CA LEU A 23 -6.04 2.06 -12.19
C LEU A 23 -5.09 1.79 -11.03
N PHE A 24 -4.86 0.52 -10.74
CA PHE A 24 -3.90 0.08 -9.73
C PHE A 24 -2.64 -0.43 -10.43
N TYR A 25 -1.49 0.07 -10.02
CA TYR A 25 -0.17 -0.38 -10.47
C TYR A 25 0.52 -1.12 -9.33
N PHE A 26 1.08 -2.27 -9.65
CA PHE A 26 1.84 -3.13 -8.75
C PHE A 26 3.23 -3.34 -9.35
N ASP A 27 4.17 -2.49 -8.94
CA ASP A 27 5.53 -2.47 -9.49
C ASP A 27 6.49 -3.09 -8.47
N LEU A 28 6.99 -4.29 -8.74
CA LEU A 28 8.09 -4.88 -7.98
C LEU A 28 9.39 -4.28 -8.50
N LYS A 29 10.11 -3.60 -7.61
CA LYS A 29 11.34 -2.89 -7.96
C LYS A 29 12.46 -3.26 -7.00
N GLU A 30 13.69 -3.02 -7.43
CA GLU A 30 14.91 -3.26 -6.66
C GLU A 30 15.79 -2.02 -6.66
N ASN A 31 16.35 -1.69 -5.50
CA ASN A 31 17.36 -0.66 -5.37
C ASN A 31 18.44 -1.11 -4.38
N PRO A 32 19.51 -0.31 -4.13
CA PRO A 32 20.57 -0.72 -3.21
C PRO A 32 20.12 -1.01 -1.77
N ARG A 33 18.91 -0.61 -1.35
CA ARG A 33 18.35 -0.93 -0.02
C ARG A 33 17.56 -2.25 -0.02
N GLY A 34 17.34 -2.87 -1.19
CA GLY A 34 16.64 -4.12 -1.36
C GLY A 34 15.44 -4.03 -2.32
N ARG A 35 14.62 -5.08 -2.31
CA ARG A 35 13.41 -5.19 -3.14
C ARG A 35 12.18 -4.70 -2.39
N TYR A 36 11.28 -4.05 -3.13
CA TYR A 36 10.03 -3.55 -2.60
C TYR A 36 8.94 -3.57 -3.67
N LEU A 37 7.69 -3.67 -3.22
CA LEU A 37 6.50 -3.56 -4.06
C LEU A 37 5.92 -2.15 -3.90
N LYS A 38 5.88 -1.39 -4.99
CA LYS A 38 5.17 -0.11 -5.06
C LYS A 38 3.74 -0.38 -5.51
N ILE A 39 2.78 -0.02 -4.66
CA ILE A 39 1.35 -0.13 -4.97
C ILE A 39 0.81 1.27 -5.16
N SER A 40 0.31 1.58 -6.35
CA SER A 40 -0.23 2.90 -6.66
C SER A 40 -1.67 2.82 -7.14
N GLU A 41 -2.57 3.56 -6.49
CA GLU A 41 -3.91 3.83 -7.02
C GLU A 41 -3.87 5.14 -7.81
N LYS A 42 -4.36 5.12 -9.05
CA LYS A 42 -4.54 6.30 -9.90
C LYS A 42 -6.01 6.44 -10.27
N THR A 43 -6.56 7.62 -10.02
CA THR A 43 -7.88 8.06 -10.50
C THR A 43 -7.68 9.16 -11.56
N SER A 44 -8.77 9.75 -12.05
CA SER A 44 -8.69 10.92 -12.94
C SER A 44 -8.08 12.15 -12.27
N SER A 45 -8.22 12.28 -10.95
CA SER A 45 -7.84 13.48 -10.20
C SER A 45 -6.61 13.29 -9.32
N THR A 46 -6.34 12.08 -8.86
CA THR A 46 -5.33 11.81 -7.82
C THR A 46 -4.53 10.55 -8.08
N ARG A 47 -3.32 10.50 -7.55
CA ARG A 47 -2.48 9.30 -7.48
C ARG A 47 -1.97 9.14 -6.06
N SER A 48 -2.28 8.02 -5.43
CA SER A 48 -1.80 7.65 -4.09
C SER A 48 -0.89 6.44 -4.18
N THR A 49 0.07 6.30 -3.27
CA THR A 49 1.07 5.22 -3.34
C THR A 49 1.51 4.81 -1.96
N ILE A 50 1.67 3.49 -1.77
CA ILE A 50 2.40 2.90 -0.65
C ILE A 50 3.57 2.07 -1.16
N ILE A 51 4.60 1.91 -0.33
CA ILE A 51 5.80 1.13 -0.63
C ILE A 51 5.93 0.03 0.42
N VAL A 52 5.71 -1.21 -0.02
CA VAL A 52 5.74 -2.40 0.83
C VAL A 52 7.09 -3.10 0.64
N PRO A 53 7.93 -3.22 1.68
CA PRO A 53 9.11 -4.07 1.64
C PRO A 53 8.76 -5.50 1.21
N VAL A 54 9.60 -6.18 0.42
CA VAL A 54 9.24 -7.50 -0.16
C VAL A 54 8.95 -8.56 0.91
N ASN A 55 9.66 -8.53 2.04
CA ASN A 55 9.41 -9.38 3.20
C ASN A 55 8.05 -9.11 3.87
N GLY A 56 7.48 -7.92 3.66
CA GLY A 56 6.18 -7.49 4.15
C GLY A 56 4.98 -8.06 3.40
N ILE A 57 5.18 -8.49 2.15
CA ILE A 57 4.08 -8.83 1.23
C ILE A 57 3.23 -9.98 1.75
N VAL A 58 3.83 -10.99 2.39
CA VAL A 58 3.08 -12.15 2.91
C VAL A 58 2.04 -11.72 3.95
N TRP A 59 2.37 -10.79 4.86
CA TRP A 59 1.43 -10.30 5.85
C TRP A 59 0.33 -9.42 5.24
N PHE A 60 0.61 -8.72 4.12
CA PHE A 60 -0.44 -8.05 3.36
C PHE A 60 -1.44 -9.05 2.79
N LEU A 61 -0.99 -10.20 2.28
CA LEU A 61 -1.88 -11.25 1.79
C LEU A 61 -2.74 -11.83 2.93
N ASP A 62 -2.15 -12.08 4.10
CA ASP A 62 -2.90 -12.56 5.27
C ASP A 62 -3.98 -11.57 5.70
N LEU A 63 -3.66 -10.26 5.72
CA LEU A 63 -4.61 -9.21 6.05
C LEU A 63 -5.71 -9.08 4.99
N PHE A 64 -5.37 -9.14 3.70
CA PHE A 64 -6.38 -9.16 2.65
C PHE A 64 -7.28 -10.39 2.75
N ASN A 65 -6.71 -11.57 3.03
CA ASN A 65 -7.50 -12.78 3.28
C ASN A 65 -8.42 -12.61 4.49
N TYR A 66 -7.98 -11.99 5.58
CA TYR A 66 -8.84 -11.65 6.71
C TYR A 66 -10.04 -10.80 6.25
N TYR A 67 -9.84 -9.71 5.51
CA TYR A 67 -10.93 -8.85 5.03
C TYR A 67 -11.83 -9.52 3.99
N VAL A 68 -11.30 -10.41 3.16
CA VAL A 68 -12.09 -11.17 2.17
C VAL A 68 -12.98 -12.22 2.85
N ASN A 69 -12.51 -12.83 3.94
CA ASN A 69 -13.20 -13.94 4.61
C ASN A 69 -13.98 -13.53 5.87
N THR A 70 -13.95 -12.25 6.25
CA THR A 70 -14.69 -11.72 7.41
C THR A 70 -15.90 -10.93 6.91
N ASP A 71 -17.05 -11.08 7.57
CA ASP A 71 -18.21 -10.22 7.28
C ASP A 71 -17.80 -8.75 7.45
N GLU A 72 -18.16 -7.92 6.48
CA GLU A 72 -17.77 -6.52 6.43
C GLU A 72 -18.21 -5.72 7.66
N ARG A 73 -19.26 -6.16 8.37
CA ARG A 73 -19.77 -5.55 9.61
C ARG A 73 -18.96 -5.96 10.84
N GLU A 74 -18.20 -7.04 10.74
CA GLU A 74 -17.35 -7.61 11.79
C GLU A 74 -15.85 -7.36 11.54
N ALA A 75 -15.51 -6.82 10.37
CA ALA A 75 -14.14 -6.49 10.03
C ALA A 75 -13.64 -5.28 10.86
N PHE A 76 -12.52 -5.46 11.55
CA PHE A 76 -11.90 -4.42 12.37
C PHE A 76 -10.64 -3.84 11.72
N SER A 77 -10.27 -2.62 12.11
CA SER A 77 -8.98 -2.04 11.71
C SER A 77 -7.81 -2.90 12.19
N LYS A 78 -6.77 -3.00 11.37
CA LYS A 78 -5.54 -3.74 11.67
C LYS A 78 -4.32 -2.85 11.46
N GLU A 79 -3.28 -3.15 12.21
CA GLU A 79 -1.99 -2.49 12.11
C GLU A 79 -0.91 -3.51 11.78
N LEU A 80 -0.03 -3.17 10.85
CA LEU A 80 1.13 -3.96 10.47
C LEU A 80 2.39 -3.11 10.59
N LYS A 81 3.21 -3.40 11.61
CA LYS A 81 4.50 -2.74 11.82
C LYS A 81 5.60 -3.51 11.08
N LEU A 82 6.30 -2.83 10.17
CA LEU A 82 7.42 -3.36 9.39
C LEU A 82 8.61 -2.42 9.47
N ASP A 83 9.63 -2.81 10.23
CA ASP A 83 10.85 -2.04 10.45
C ASP A 83 10.57 -0.58 10.87
N THR A 84 10.70 0.37 9.92
CA THR A 84 10.47 1.80 10.13
C THR A 84 9.10 2.28 9.64
N LYS A 85 8.28 1.38 9.12
CA LYS A 85 6.96 1.67 8.56
C LYS A 85 5.87 1.04 9.42
N VAL A 86 4.75 1.72 9.50
CA VAL A 86 3.50 1.20 10.05
C VAL A 86 2.44 1.34 8.98
N PHE A 87 1.76 0.24 8.69
CA PHE A 87 0.63 0.22 7.78
C PHE A 87 -0.66 0.07 8.57
N TYR A 88 -1.63 0.91 8.28
CA TYR A 88 -2.97 0.84 8.87
C TYR A 88 -3.95 0.40 7.80
N PHE A 89 -4.76 -0.60 8.14
CA PHE A 89 -5.81 -1.18 7.32
C PHE A 89 -7.13 -0.83 7.99
N ASP A 90 -7.89 0.10 7.40
CA ASP A 90 -9.13 0.62 7.96
C ASP A 90 -10.30 0.33 7.04
N VAL A 91 -11.41 -0.13 7.59
CA VAL A 91 -12.68 -0.23 6.85
C VAL A 91 -13.31 1.16 6.83
N GLY A 92 -13.44 1.72 5.62
CA GLY A 92 -14.08 2.99 5.38
C GLY A 92 -15.42 2.82 4.65
N GLU A 93 -16.29 3.81 4.77
CA GLU A 93 -17.55 3.87 4.04
C GLU A 93 -17.76 5.27 3.47
N ASN A 94 -18.26 5.34 2.23
CA ASN A 94 -18.66 6.59 1.61
C ASN A 94 -19.92 6.37 0.75
N LYS A 95 -20.40 7.42 0.08
CA LYS A 95 -21.62 7.36 -0.75
C LYS A 95 -21.58 6.32 -1.88
N ARG A 96 -20.41 5.81 -2.24
CA ARG A 96 -20.20 4.77 -3.27
C ARG A 96 -20.08 3.36 -2.69
N GLY A 97 -20.14 3.22 -1.37
CA GLY A 97 -20.03 1.95 -0.66
C GLY A 97 -18.84 1.89 0.30
N ARG A 98 -18.62 0.68 0.80
CA ARG A 98 -17.50 0.35 1.70
C ARG A 98 -16.22 0.09 0.93
N PHE A 99 -15.09 0.37 1.55
CA PHE A 99 -13.77 0.17 0.97
C PHE A 99 -12.74 -0.10 2.06
N LEU A 100 -11.72 -0.87 1.73
CA LEU A 100 -10.54 -1.00 2.57
C LEU A 100 -9.57 0.14 2.25
N LYS A 101 -9.22 0.94 3.25
CA LYS A 101 -8.19 1.97 3.17
C LYS A 101 -6.89 1.40 3.73
N VAL A 102 -5.84 1.43 2.92
CA VAL A 102 -4.48 1.10 3.37
C VAL A 102 -3.66 2.39 3.39
N SER A 103 -3.08 2.73 4.53
CA SER A 103 -2.22 3.90 4.68
C SER A 103 -0.86 3.52 5.24
N GLU A 104 0.16 4.29 4.88
CA GLU A 104 1.55 4.10 5.29
C GLU A 104 2.00 5.29 6.15
N ALA A 105 2.57 5.01 7.31
CA ALA A 105 3.26 5.98 8.15
C ALA A 105 4.71 5.55 8.36
N SER A 106 5.63 6.51 8.41
CA SER A 106 7.00 6.24 8.85
C SER A 106 7.14 6.58 10.33
N VAL A 107 7.73 5.70 11.11
CA VAL A 107 8.09 5.99 12.50
C VAL A 107 9.36 6.85 12.46
N SER A 108 9.23 8.16 12.67
CA SER A 108 10.40 9.01 12.88
C SER A 108 11.07 8.61 14.20
N ARG A 109 12.39 8.37 14.19
CA ARG A 109 13.21 8.13 15.39
C ARG A 109 13.37 9.37 16.29
N ASN A 110 12.55 10.41 16.13
CA ASN A 110 12.66 11.65 16.89
C ASN A 110 11.57 11.73 17.96
N GLN A 111 11.70 10.89 19.00
CA GLN A 111 11.31 11.23 20.37
C GLN A 111 12.38 10.65 21.30
N VAL A 112 13.48 11.37 21.45
CA VAL A 112 14.27 11.33 22.68
C VAL A 112 14.02 12.68 23.32
N GLN A 113 13.34 12.64 24.48
CA GLN A 113 13.19 13.76 25.38
C GLN A 113 14.52 14.16 25.98
#